data_AF-A0A2M6YID3-F1
#
_entry.id   AF-A0A2M6YID3-F1
#
_cell.length_a   1.000
_cell.length_b   1.000
_cell.length_c   1.000
_cell.angle_alpha   90.00
_cell.angle_beta   90.00
_cell.angle_gamma   90.00
#
_symmetry.space_group_name_H-M   'P 1'
#
loop_
_entity.id
_entity.type
_entity.pdbx_description
1 polymer ?
#
loop_
_entity_poly.entity_id
_entity_poly.type
_entity_poly.pdbx_seq_one_letter_code
_entity_poly.pdbx_strand_id
1 'polypeptide(L)'
;KVLLFAFAADDPRHPYLPHNYERDCLVYTGTHDTNTLRGWFEEEAGEAEKERLFRYLGRTLEGHQVPRELCRLALLSTAARCVLPMQDLL
;
A
#
# COMPACT_ATOMS: atom_id res chain seq x y z
N LYS A 1 5.03 9.66 -1.38
CA LYS A 1 5.19 8.28 -0.86
C LYS A 1 4.27 7.38 -1.65
N VAL A 2 4.73 6.21 -2.13
CA VAL A 2 3.90 5.27 -2.90
C VAL A 2 3.72 4.00 -2.08
N LEU A 3 2.50 3.75 -1.59
CA LEU A 3 2.20 2.68 -0.63
C LEU A 3 2.40 1.28 -1.24
N LEU A 4 2.17 1.11 -2.55
CA LEU A 4 2.40 -0.15 -3.26
C LEU A 4 3.82 -0.69 -3.06
N PHE A 5 4.83 0.19 -2.92
CA PHE A 5 6.22 -0.22 -2.69
C PHE A 5 6.55 -0.50 -1.21
N ALA A 6 5.61 -0.29 -0.28
CA ALA A 6 5.89 -0.32 1.16
C ALA A 6 6.42 -1.66 1.66
N PHE A 7 6.03 -2.76 1.02
CA PHE A 7 6.27 -4.12 1.47
C PHE A 7 7.32 -4.86 0.64
N ALA A 8 8.07 -4.16 -0.24
CA ALA A 8 9.06 -4.78 -1.12
C ALA A 8 10.28 -5.35 -0.37
N ALA A 9 10.59 -4.84 0.82
CA ALA A 9 11.73 -5.27 1.63
C ALA A 9 11.34 -5.52 3.10
N ASP A 10 12.07 -6.41 3.78
CA ASP A 10 11.94 -6.63 5.23
C ASP A 10 12.78 -5.61 6.02
N ASP A 11 12.42 -4.33 5.88
CA ASP A 11 13.04 -3.22 6.61
C ASP A 11 11.94 -2.39 7.32
N PRO A 12 11.88 -2.40 8.66
CA PRO A 12 10.89 -1.61 9.39
C PRO A 12 11.09 -0.10 9.21
N ARG A 13 12.24 0.36 8.70
CA ARG A 13 12.50 1.78 8.42
C ARG A 13 12.20 2.15 6.96
N HIS A 14 11.61 1.24 6.20
CA HIS A 14 11.34 1.46 4.79
C HIS A 14 10.46 2.72 4.61
N PRO A 15 10.87 3.69 3.77
CA PRO A 15 10.27 5.03 3.75
C PRO A 15 8.85 5.05 3.19
N TYR A 16 8.41 3.96 2.56
CA TYR A 16 7.05 3.78 2.04
C TYR A 16 6.10 3.10 3.04
N LEU A 17 6.57 2.64 4.21
CA LEU A 17 5.69 2.16 5.28
C LEU A 17 4.97 3.34 5.98
N PRO A 18 3.65 3.25 6.23
CA PRO A 18 2.87 4.37 6.79
C PRO A 18 3.36 4.95 8.12
N HIS A 19 3.90 4.12 9.03
CA HIS A 19 4.43 4.60 10.31
C HIS A 19 5.74 5.40 10.18
N ASN A 20 6.40 5.36 9.01
CA ASN A 20 7.59 6.14 8.71
C ASN A 20 7.28 7.42 7.92
N TYR A 21 6.00 7.78 7.75
CA TYR A 21 5.63 8.99 7.05
C TYR A 21 5.81 10.22 7.93
N GLU A 22 6.46 11.23 7.37
CA GLU A 22 6.43 12.58 7.92
C GLU A 22 5.09 13.25 7.61
N ARG A 23 4.68 14.21 8.45
CA ARG A 23 3.35 14.83 8.34
C ARG A 23 3.16 15.59 7.03
N ASP A 24 4.13 16.41 6.62
CA ASP A 24 4.03 17.18 5.37
C ASP A 24 4.51 16.35 4.17
N CYS A 25 3.82 15.24 3.93
CA CYS A 25 4.00 14.45 2.72
C CYS A 25 2.67 14.15 2.03
N LEU A 26 2.81 13.70 0.78
CA LEU A 26 1.73 13.21 -0.05
C LEU A 26 1.88 11.69 -0.22
N VAL A 27 0.85 10.94 0.15
CA VAL A 27 0.76 9.49 -0.10
C VAL A 27 -0.09 9.20 -1.32
N TYR A 28 0.37 8.25 -2.13
CA TYR A 28 -0.36 7.60 -3.20
C TYR A 28 -0.50 6.13 -2.87
N THR A 29 -1.63 5.49 -3.15
CA THR A 29 -1.69 4.02 -3.13
C THR A 29 -0.82 3.44 -4.24
N GLY A 30 -1.04 3.91 -5.47
CA GLY A 30 -0.22 3.72 -6.66
C GLY A 30 -0.18 5.00 -7.49
N THR A 31 0.63 5.01 -8.54
CA THR A 31 0.68 6.10 -9.53
C THR A 31 0.13 5.62 -10.87
N HIS A 32 0.15 6.46 -11.91
CA HIS A 32 -0.22 6.04 -13.27
C HIS A 32 0.77 5.06 -13.90
N ASP A 33 2.00 4.98 -13.36
CA ASP A 33 3.06 4.07 -13.81
C ASP A 33 3.04 2.72 -13.09
N THR A 34 2.13 2.53 -12.12
CA THR A 34 1.99 1.27 -11.38
C THR A 34 0.71 0.57 -11.76
N ASN A 35 0.69 -0.76 -11.59
CA ASN A 35 -0.54 -1.51 -11.67
C ASN A 35 -1.56 -1.05 -10.61
N THR A 36 -2.81 -1.46 -10.77
CA THR A 36 -3.84 -1.34 -9.73
C THR A 36 -3.42 -2.13 -8.50
N LEU A 37 -3.93 -1.79 -7.32
CA LEU A 37 -3.61 -2.52 -6.09
C LEU A 37 -4.00 -4.00 -6.17
N ARG A 38 -5.11 -4.31 -6.85
CA ARG A 38 -5.53 -5.69 -7.08
C ARG A 38 -4.59 -6.40 -8.05
N GLY A 39 -4.30 -5.79 -9.21
CA GLY A 39 -3.41 -6.36 -10.21
C GLY A 39 -2.00 -6.60 -9.63
N TRP A 40 -1.46 -5.63 -8.89
CA TRP A 40 -0.21 -5.81 -8.16
C TRP A 40 -0.24 -7.03 -7.23
N PHE A 41 -1.29 -7.16 -6.41
CA PHE A 41 -1.36 -8.27 -5.46
C PHE A 41 -1.55 -9.63 -6.14
N GLU A 42 -2.36 -9.72 -7.19
CA GLU A 42 -2.67 -10.98 -7.86
C GLU A 42 -1.55 -11.43 -8.82
N GLU A 43 -0.84 -10.49 -9.44
CA GLU A 43 0.05 -10.78 -10.58
C GLU A 43 1.54 -10.47 -10.32
N GLU A 44 1.86 -9.50 -9.46
CA GLU A 44 3.23 -8.97 -9.33
C GLU A 44 3.87 -9.25 -7.97
N ALA A 45 3.09 -9.14 -6.89
CA ALA A 45 3.61 -9.25 -5.53
C ALA A 45 4.00 -10.71 -5.21
N GLY A 46 5.26 -10.90 -4.82
CA GLY A 46 5.76 -12.20 -4.38
C GLY A 46 5.21 -12.60 -3.00
N GLU A 47 5.29 -13.90 -2.68
CA GLU A 47 4.76 -14.43 -1.42
C GLU A 47 5.35 -13.76 -0.17
N ALA A 48 6.66 -13.46 -0.18
CA ALA A 48 7.31 -12.77 0.94
C ALA A 48 6.81 -11.32 1.12
N GLU A 49 6.45 -10.64 0.04
CA GLU A 49 5.88 -9.28 0.08
C GLU A 49 4.45 -9.30 0.61
N LYS A 50 3.64 -10.26 0.17
CA LYS A 50 2.30 -10.52 0.72
C LYS A 50 2.34 -10.85 2.20
N GLU A 51 3.30 -11.69 2.62
CA GLU A 51 3.47 -12.03 4.04
C GLU A 51 3.78 -10.79 4.89
N ARG A 52 4.64 -9.89 4.40
CA ARG A 52 4.93 -8.62 5.09
C ARG A 52 3.70 -7.72 5.17
N LEU A 53 2.91 -7.62 4.10
CA LEU A 53 1.62 -6.92 4.12
C LEU A 53 0.69 -7.51 5.19
N PHE A 54 0.53 -8.83 5.24
CA PHE A 54 -0.35 -9.49 6.21
C PHE A 54 0.13 -9.33 7.65
N ARG A 55 1.43 -9.45 7.88
CA ARG A 55 2.06 -9.20 9.17
C ARG A 55 1.80 -7.77 9.63
N TYR A 56 1.90 -6.81 8.72
CA TYR A 56 1.63 -5.40 8.99
C TYR A 56 0.15 -5.13 9.32
N LEU A 57 -0.77 -5.80 8.62
CA LEU A 57 -2.22 -5.66 8.83
C LEU A 57 -2.76 -6.52 9.99
N GLY A 58 -1.98 -7.49 10.47
CA GLY A 58 -2.41 -8.47 11.47
C GLY A 58 -3.45 -9.48 10.98
N ARG A 59 -3.67 -9.58 9.66
CA ARG A 59 -4.60 -10.54 9.03
C ARG A 59 -4.24 -10.79 7.56
N THR A 60 -4.70 -11.92 7.03
CA THR A 60 -4.63 -12.22 5.60
C THR A 60 -5.77 -11.53 4.83
N LEU A 61 -5.55 -11.32 3.53
CA LEU A 61 -6.54 -10.74 2.62
C LEU A 61 -6.67 -11.60 1.36
N GLU A 62 -7.86 -11.59 0.79
CA GLU A 62 -8.10 -12.01 -0.59
C GLU A 62 -7.89 -10.84 -1.56
N GLY A 63 -7.58 -11.12 -2.83
CA GLY A 63 -7.24 -10.08 -3.82
C GLY A 63 -8.28 -8.98 -3.97
N HIS A 64 -9.57 -9.33 -3.91
CA HIS A 64 -10.67 -8.35 -4.00
C HIS A 64 -10.76 -7.39 -2.79
N GLN A 65 -10.12 -7.72 -1.66
CA GLN A 65 -10.11 -6.91 -0.45
C GLN A 65 -8.94 -5.91 -0.43
N VAL A 66 -7.87 -6.20 -1.18
CA VAL A 66 -6.61 -5.45 -1.14
C VAL A 66 -6.77 -3.97 -1.49
N PRO A 67 -7.51 -3.57 -2.56
CA PRO A 67 -7.69 -2.16 -2.88
C PRO A 67 -8.31 -1.38 -1.71
N ARG A 68 -9.37 -1.92 -1.12
CA ARG A 68 -10.08 -1.28 0.01
C ARG A 68 -9.17 -1.11 1.22
N GLU A 69 -8.39 -2.14 1.56
CA GLU A 69 -7.54 -2.14 2.75
C GLU A 69 -6.33 -1.21 2.59
N LEU A 70 -5.70 -1.18 1.42
CA LEU A 70 -4.57 -0.28 1.18
C LEU A 70 -5.03 1.17 1.00
N CYS A 71 -6.18 1.43 0.38
CA CYS A 71 -6.80 2.76 0.39
C CYS A 71 -7.08 3.23 1.82
N ARG A 72 -7.67 2.36 2.66
CA ARG A 72 -7.89 2.66 4.09
C ARG A 72 -6.57 2.93 4.82
N LEU A 73 -5.53 2.15 4.53
CA LEU A 73 -4.22 2.32 5.15
C LEU A 73 -3.55 3.64 4.76
N ALA A 74 -3.67 4.05 3.49
CA ALA A 74 -3.20 5.36 3.03
C ALA A 74 -3.95 6.51 3.72
N LEU A 75 -5.28 6.41 3.81
CA LEU A 75 -6.15 7.40 4.45
C LEU A 75 -5.92 7.53 5.96
N LEU A 76 -5.52 6.45 6.64
CA LEU A 76 -5.20 6.44 8.07
C LEU A 76 -3.76 6.88 8.39
N SER A 77 -2.93 7.10 7.37
CA SER A 77 -1.53 7.50 7.57
C SER A 77 -1.40 8.93 8.11
N THR A 78 -0.21 9.30 8.56
CA THR A 78 0.10 10.65 9.05
C THR A 78 0.30 11.69 7.93
N ALA A 79 0.24 11.27 6.65
CA ALA A 79 0.44 12.14 5.51
C ALA A 79 -0.63 13.25 5.44
N ALA A 80 -0.22 14.49 5.18
CA ALA A 80 -1.12 15.63 5.06
C ALA A 80 -2.09 15.51 3.87
N ARG A 81 -1.70 14.74 2.84
CA ARG A 81 -2.48 14.57 1.60
C ARG A 81 -2.42 13.12 1.15
N CYS A 82 -3.53 12.63 0.61
CA CYS A 82 -3.67 11.27 0.08
C CYS A 82 -4.32 11.33 -1.30
N VAL A 83 -3.75 10.62 -2.27
CA VAL A 83 -4.28 10.48 -3.63
C VAL A 83 -4.52 9.00 -3.92
N LEU A 84 -5.73 8.69 -4.34
CA LEU A 84 -6.16 7.34 -4.69
C LEU A 84 -6.46 7.33 -6.21
N PRO A 85 -5.80 6.49 -7.02
CA PRO A 85 -6.19 6.26 -8.40
C PRO A 85 -7.64 5.77 -8.48
N MET A 86 -8.39 6.23 -9.49
CA MET A 86 -9.80 5.87 -9.63
C MET A 86 -9.99 4.36 -9.80
N GLN A 87 -9.04 3.68 -10.42
CA GLN A 87 -9.04 2.23 -10.62
C GLN A 87 -9.05 1.45 -9.30
N ASP A 88 -8.47 1.98 -8.23
CA ASP A 88 -8.48 1.34 -6.91
C ASP A 88 -9.81 1.57 -6.14
N LEU A 89 -10.71 2.39 -6.69
CA LEU A 89 -12.02 2.72 -6.11
C LEU A 89 -13.21 2.05 -6.82
N LEU A 90 -13.02 1.56 -8.05
CA LEU A 90 -14.04 0.92 -8.89
C LEU A 90 -14.08 -0.59 -8.67
#